data_AF-A0A9P4QKG9-F1
#
_entry.id   AF-A0A9P4QKG9-F1
#
_cell.length_a   1.000
_cell.length_b   1.000
_cell.length_c   1.000
_cell.angle_alpha   90.00
_cell.angle_beta   90.00
_cell.angle_gamma   90.00
#
_symmetry.space_group_name_H-M   'P 1'
#
loop_
_entity.id
_entity.type
_entity.pdbx_description
1 polymer ?
#
loop_
_entity_poly.entity_id
_entity_poly.type
_entity_poly.pdbx_seq_one_letter_code
_entity_poly.pdbx_strand_id
1 'polypeptide(L)'
;MFRKRESISSVVDLPTIGYPSYTGHPAVTKTAAGWLTRCLDTHKACKKVAQDGSTIDSGWRPKRLLHINGDQLRLFLSKDHRDVGQYAALSHCWGQNPSFLVLTSDNEEHWKLDLPLDSLPQSFVDAVEVSRRLSLEYLWIDSLCIMQSGPGSAEDWLEHVIDMALVYSNCTVNISADCASN
;
A
#
# COMPACT_ATOMS: atom_id res chain seq x y z
N MET A 1 12.69 39.40 -8.56
CA MET A 1 13.64 39.36 -7.43
C MET A 1 13.68 37.93 -6.91
N PHE A 2 14.62 37.12 -7.42
CA PHE A 2 14.70 35.69 -7.14
C PHE A 2 15.38 35.45 -5.80
N ARG A 3 14.70 34.76 -4.86
CA ARG A 3 15.33 34.23 -3.65
C ARG A 3 15.84 32.81 -3.94
N LYS A 4 17.16 32.61 -3.79
CA LYS A 4 17.81 31.29 -3.81
C LYS A 4 17.21 30.43 -2.69
N ARG A 5 16.79 29.20 -3.01
CA ARG A 5 16.55 28.15 -2.00
C ARG A 5 17.91 27.64 -1.54
N GLU A 6 18.14 27.70 -0.23
CA GLU A 6 19.31 27.11 0.41
C GLU A 6 19.26 25.59 0.33
N SER A 7 20.42 24.99 0.15
CA SER A 7 20.67 23.55 0.10
C SER A 7 20.49 22.94 1.49
N ILE A 8 19.49 22.08 1.66
CA ILE A 8 19.41 21.18 2.82
C ILE A 8 20.26 19.95 2.47
N SER A 9 21.55 20.05 2.78
CA SER A 9 22.47 18.91 2.81
C SER A 9 22.34 18.21 4.16
N SER A 10 21.36 17.33 4.29
CA SER A 10 21.42 16.24 5.27
C SER A 10 21.27 14.94 4.50
N VAL A 11 22.40 14.46 3.96
CA VAL A 11 22.50 13.08 3.47
C VAL A 11 22.26 12.19 4.69
N VAL A 12 21.13 11.52 4.69
CA VAL A 12 20.85 10.46 5.66
C VAL A 12 21.85 9.36 5.33
N ASP A 13 22.84 9.13 6.20
CA ASP A 13 23.76 7.99 6.09
C ASP A 13 22.96 6.70 6.22
N LEU A 14 22.46 6.22 5.08
CA LEU A 14 21.80 4.92 4.99
C LEU A 14 22.90 3.86 5.08
N PRO A 15 22.83 2.93 6.04
CA PRO A 15 23.85 1.90 6.17
C PRO A 15 23.89 1.05 4.90
N THR A 16 25.06 1.01 4.26
CA THR A 16 25.42 0.10 3.15
C THR A 16 25.65 -1.30 3.70
N ILE A 17 24.58 -1.90 4.22
CA ILE A 17 24.52 -3.36 4.43
C ILE A 17 24.47 -3.97 3.03
N GLY A 18 25.22 -5.03 2.76
CA GLY A 18 25.15 -5.74 1.47
C GLY A 18 23.70 -6.15 1.19
N TYR A 19 23.03 -5.39 0.33
CA TYR A 19 21.60 -5.56 0.13
C TYR A 19 21.36 -6.82 -0.71
N PRO A 20 20.52 -7.74 -0.23
CA PRO A 20 20.03 -8.88 -1.00
C PRO A 20 19.26 -8.38 -2.24
N SER A 21 19.17 -9.22 -3.28
CA SER A 21 18.67 -8.84 -4.61
C SER A 21 17.17 -8.53 -4.70
N TYR A 22 16.42 -8.59 -3.60
CA TYR A 22 14.99 -8.30 -3.57
C TYR A 22 14.52 -7.75 -2.22
N THR A 23 13.43 -6.96 -2.26
CA THR A 23 12.88 -6.18 -1.14
C THR A 23 12.24 -7.05 -0.05
N GLY A 24 11.76 -8.24 -0.42
CA GLY A 24 11.19 -9.24 0.49
C GLY A 24 12.21 -9.99 1.35
N HIS A 25 13.50 -9.67 1.30
CA HIS A 25 14.50 -10.37 2.11
C HIS A 25 14.44 -9.95 3.60
N PRO A 26 14.55 -10.89 4.58
CA PRO A 26 14.40 -10.60 6.00
C PRO A 26 15.24 -9.44 6.54
N ALA A 27 16.49 -9.31 6.08
CA ALA A 27 17.37 -8.20 6.47
C ALA A 27 16.87 -6.82 6.01
N VAL A 28 16.24 -6.75 4.83
CA VAL A 28 15.69 -5.50 4.28
C VAL A 28 14.42 -5.14 5.04
N THR A 29 13.51 -6.08 5.18
CA THR A 29 12.25 -5.87 5.90
C THR A 29 12.47 -5.57 7.38
N LYS A 30 13.51 -6.14 8.01
CA LYS A 30 13.91 -5.80 9.38
C LYS A 30 14.43 -4.38 9.50
N THR A 31 15.23 -3.93 8.54
CA THR A 31 15.72 -2.55 8.49
C THR A 31 14.54 -1.59 8.31
N ALA A 32 13.65 -1.87 7.35
CA ALA A 32 12.45 -1.09 7.10
C ALA A 32 11.52 -1.03 8.33
N ALA A 33 11.30 -2.16 9.00
CA ALA A 33 10.54 -2.21 10.25
C ALA A 33 11.18 -1.32 11.33
N GLY A 34 12.51 -1.40 11.50
CA GLY A 34 13.24 -0.54 12.44
C GLY A 34 13.09 0.95 12.13
N TRP A 35 13.13 1.34 10.84
CA TRP A 35 12.88 2.72 10.42
C TRP A 35 11.44 3.15 10.68
N LEU A 36 10.47 2.29 10.39
CA LEU A 36 9.05 2.56 10.64
C LEU A 36 8.77 2.74 12.13
N THR A 37 9.23 1.81 12.98
CA THR A 37 9.11 1.93 14.44
C THR A 37 9.72 3.23 14.94
N ARG A 38 10.95 3.55 14.51
CA ARG A 38 11.60 4.82 14.88
C ARG A 38 10.76 6.03 14.44
N CYS A 39 10.21 6.01 13.24
CA CYS A 39 9.37 7.08 12.72
C CYS A 39 8.13 7.30 13.61
N LEU A 40 7.39 6.22 13.89
CA LEU A 40 6.15 6.26 14.67
C LEU A 40 6.40 6.64 16.15
N ASP A 41 7.54 6.24 16.72
CA ASP A 41 7.83 6.48 18.13
C ASP A 41 8.47 7.85 18.41
N THR A 42 9.34 8.32 17.50
CA THR A 42 10.22 9.47 17.75
C THR A 42 9.79 10.75 17.03
N HIS A 43 9.11 10.65 15.88
CA HIS A 43 8.70 11.83 15.12
C HIS A 43 7.33 12.31 15.58
N LYS A 44 7.27 13.46 16.25
CA LYS A 44 6.01 14.03 16.78
C LYS A 44 4.92 14.18 15.70
N ALA A 45 5.29 14.59 14.48
CA ALA A 45 4.35 14.75 13.38
C ALA A 45 3.76 13.40 12.94
N CYS A 46 4.60 12.39 12.73
CA CYS A 46 4.17 11.05 12.31
C CYS A 46 3.37 10.34 13.40
N LYS A 47 3.79 10.47 14.66
CA LYS A 47 3.10 9.94 15.82
C LYS A 47 1.69 10.51 15.96
N LYS A 48 1.53 11.82 15.75
CA LYS A 48 0.22 12.47 15.78
C LYS A 48 -0.71 11.91 14.68
N VAL A 49 -0.20 11.79 13.46
CA VAL A 49 -0.96 11.19 12.33
C VAL A 49 -1.36 9.74 12.64
N ALA A 50 -0.45 8.95 13.22
CA ALA A 50 -0.70 7.55 13.55
C ALA A 50 -1.64 7.34 14.76
N GLN A 51 -1.64 8.24 15.74
CA GLN A 51 -2.41 8.11 16.99
C GLN A 51 -3.81 8.75 16.90
N ASP A 52 -3.93 9.90 16.25
CA ASP A 52 -5.20 10.62 16.18
C ASP A 52 -6.06 10.13 14.99
N GLY A 53 -5.54 9.18 14.18
CA GLY A 53 -6.08 8.90 12.84
C GLY A 53 -6.11 10.17 11.97
N SER A 54 -5.37 11.22 12.36
CA SER A 54 -5.39 12.53 11.74
C SER A 54 -4.46 12.53 10.53
N THR A 55 -4.82 11.71 9.57
CA THR A 55 -4.67 12.06 8.18
C THR A 55 -5.53 13.30 7.86
N ILE A 56 -5.37 13.90 6.67
CA ILE A 56 -6.02 15.18 6.29
C ILE A 56 -7.55 15.20 6.58
N ASP A 57 -8.17 14.02 6.69
CA ASP A 57 -9.56 13.84 7.10
C ASP A 57 -9.66 12.65 8.09
N SER A 58 -9.97 12.89 9.36
CA SER A 58 -9.88 11.91 10.48
C SER A 58 -10.95 10.80 10.47
N GLY A 59 -11.61 10.62 9.33
CA GLY A 59 -12.55 9.52 9.09
C GLY A 59 -12.52 9.02 7.65
N TRP A 60 -11.66 9.55 6.78
CA TRP A 60 -11.57 9.05 5.42
C TRP A 60 -10.81 7.72 5.39
N ARG A 61 -11.27 6.80 4.54
CA ARG A 61 -10.59 5.53 4.25
C ARG A 61 -10.85 5.12 2.80
N PRO A 62 -9.95 4.35 2.18
CA PRO A 62 -10.19 3.80 0.84
C PRO A 62 -11.51 3.03 0.80
N LYS A 63 -12.16 3.00 -0.36
CA LYS A 63 -13.39 2.21 -0.57
C LYS A 63 -13.16 0.72 -0.31
N ARG A 64 -12.00 0.21 -0.76
CA ARG A 64 -11.58 -1.18 -0.61
C ARG A 64 -10.11 -1.27 -0.20
N LEU A 65 -9.79 -2.31 0.55
CA LEU A 65 -8.44 -2.73 0.92
C LEU A 65 -8.33 -4.24 0.75
N LEU A 66 -7.12 -4.76 0.71
CA LEU A 66 -6.85 -6.18 0.89
C LEU A 66 -6.55 -6.43 2.36
N HIS A 67 -7.30 -7.32 3.00
CA HIS A 67 -7.05 -7.76 4.37
C HIS A 67 -6.14 -8.99 4.36
N ILE A 68 -5.04 -8.90 5.08
CA ILE A 68 -4.01 -9.92 5.20
C ILE A 68 -4.21 -10.62 6.54
N ASN A 69 -4.63 -11.89 6.53
CA ASN A 69 -4.83 -12.69 7.73
C ASN A 69 -4.07 -14.01 7.63
N GLY A 70 -2.86 -14.05 8.19
CA GLY A 70 -1.94 -15.17 7.99
C GLY A 70 -1.67 -15.38 6.51
N ASP A 71 -1.92 -16.60 6.02
CA ASP A 71 -1.74 -16.97 4.61
C ASP A 71 -2.92 -16.56 3.71
N GLN A 72 -4.02 -16.08 4.29
CA GLN A 72 -5.21 -15.70 3.56
C GLN A 72 -5.21 -14.23 3.18
N LEU A 73 -5.61 -13.95 1.93
CA LEU A 73 -5.81 -12.61 1.41
C LEU A 73 -7.28 -12.45 0.99
N ARG A 74 -7.92 -11.34 1.38
CA ARG A 74 -9.32 -11.06 1.04
C ARG A 74 -9.52 -9.62 0.63
N LEU A 75 -10.41 -9.38 -0.32
CA LEU A 75 -10.92 -8.05 -0.60
C LEU A 75 -11.84 -7.60 0.55
N PHE A 76 -11.59 -6.42 1.09
CA PHE A 76 -12.28 -5.88 2.25
C PHE A 76 -12.90 -4.53 1.91
N LEU A 77 -14.21 -4.38 2.15
CA LEU A 77 -14.96 -3.14 1.91
C LEU A 77 -14.75 -2.16 3.08
N SER A 78 -13.58 -1.54 3.13
CA SER A 78 -13.15 -0.68 4.25
C SER A 78 -14.07 0.51 4.52
N LYS A 79 -14.80 1.03 3.52
CA LYS A 79 -15.74 2.14 3.76
C LYS A 79 -16.88 1.80 4.73
N ASP A 80 -17.25 0.53 4.84
CA ASP A 80 -18.39 0.10 5.66
C ASP A 80 -17.99 -0.17 7.12
N HIS A 81 -16.70 -0.06 7.42
CA HIS A 81 -16.11 -0.31 8.74
C HIS A 81 -15.52 0.98 9.35
N ARG A 82 -15.54 1.05 10.68
CA ARG A 82 -15.01 2.20 11.45
C ARG A 82 -13.66 1.93 12.11
N ASP A 83 -13.27 0.67 12.15
CA ASP A 83 -12.12 0.10 12.84
C ASP A 83 -11.08 -0.44 11.85
N VAL A 84 -10.96 0.20 10.69
CA VAL A 84 -9.95 -0.15 9.70
C VAL A 84 -8.58 0.30 10.21
N GLY A 85 -7.66 -0.66 10.29
CA GLY A 85 -6.30 -0.44 10.77
C GLY A 85 -5.41 0.28 9.76
N GLN A 86 -4.13 0.37 10.11
CA GLN A 86 -3.08 0.88 9.24
C GLN A 86 -2.90 0.01 8.00
N TYR A 87 -2.63 0.64 6.86
CA TYR A 87 -2.44 -0.05 5.59
C TYR A 87 -1.19 0.43 4.85
N ALA A 88 -0.62 -0.46 4.04
CA ALA A 88 0.37 -0.13 3.03
C ALA A 88 -0.31 0.17 1.69
N ALA A 89 0.31 0.98 0.85
CA ALA A 89 -0.06 1.12 -0.57
C ALA A 89 1.07 0.57 -1.45
N LEU A 90 0.73 -0.05 -2.58
CA LEU A 90 1.69 -0.50 -3.59
C LEU A 90 1.65 0.42 -4.82
N SER A 91 2.77 1.08 -5.09
CA SER A 91 3.03 1.78 -6.34
C SER A 91 3.78 0.86 -7.29
N HIS A 92 3.18 0.55 -8.45
CA HIS A 92 3.79 -0.32 -9.46
C HIS A 92 3.41 0.10 -10.87
N CYS A 93 4.24 -0.28 -11.84
CA CYS A 93 3.88 -0.17 -13.26
C CYS A 93 3.11 -1.40 -13.69
N TRP A 94 2.00 -1.21 -14.41
CA TRP A 94 1.17 -2.30 -14.92
C TRP A 94 1.78 -3.01 -16.13
N GLY A 95 2.89 -2.50 -16.67
CA GLY A 95 3.47 -2.99 -17.91
C GLY A 95 2.66 -2.60 -19.15
N GLN A 96 3.06 -3.10 -20.31
CA GLN A 96 2.42 -2.78 -21.60
C GLN A 96 1.18 -3.65 -21.88
N ASN A 97 1.12 -4.86 -21.33
CA ASN A 97 0.02 -5.81 -21.49
C ASN A 97 -0.21 -6.55 -20.16
N PRO A 98 -0.87 -5.92 -19.18
CA PRO A 98 -1.14 -6.57 -17.89
C PRO A 98 -2.00 -7.81 -18.11
N SER A 99 -1.44 -8.99 -17.88
CA SER A 99 -2.17 -10.27 -17.91
C SER A 99 -2.41 -10.84 -16.51
N PHE A 100 -2.19 -10.03 -15.48
CA PHE A 100 -2.37 -10.42 -14.09
C PHE A 100 -3.81 -10.24 -13.61
N LEU A 101 -4.12 -10.87 -12.47
CA LEU A 101 -5.45 -10.82 -11.87
C LEU A 101 -5.86 -9.38 -11.53
N VAL A 102 -7.07 -9.00 -11.92
CA VAL A 102 -7.67 -7.69 -11.64
C VAL A 102 -9.06 -7.83 -11.04
N LEU A 103 -9.48 -6.84 -10.26
CA LEU A 103 -10.83 -6.78 -9.71
C LEU A 103 -11.85 -6.51 -10.82
N THR A 104 -12.91 -7.31 -10.87
CA THR A 104 -14.02 -7.18 -11.81
C THR A 104 -15.34 -7.33 -11.06
N SER A 105 -16.45 -6.92 -11.67
CA SER A 105 -17.79 -7.16 -11.10
C SER A 105 -18.05 -8.64 -10.78
N ASP A 106 -17.45 -9.54 -11.57
CA ASP A 106 -17.76 -10.98 -11.52
C ASP A 106 -16.99 -11.71 -10.41
N ASN A 107 -15.85 -11.17 -9.98
CA ASN A 107 -15.00 -11.78 -8.96
C ASN A 107 -15.04 -11.07 -7.60
N GLU A 108 -15.64 -9.88 -7.49
CA GLU A 108 -15.68 -9.09 -6.24
C GLU A 108 -16.21 -9.90 -5.05
N GLU A 109 -17.36 -10.57 -5.20
CA GLU A 109 -17.96 -11.36 -4.11
C GLU A 109 -17.09 -12.56 -3.71
N HIS A 110 -16.41 -13.18 -4.68
CA HIS A 110 -15.53 -14.30 -4.40
C HIS A 110 -14.27 -13.83 -3.66
N TRP A 111 -13.68 -12.72 -4.09
CA TRP A 111 -12.48 -12.16 -3.49
C TRP A 111 -12.70 -11.63 -2.08
N LYS A 112 -13.94 -11.27 -1.71
CA LYS A 112 -14.30 -10.98 -0.31
C LYS A 112 -14.15 -12.20 0.62
N LEU A 113 -14.29 -13.41 0.07
CA LEU A 113 -14.13 -14.66 0.80
C LEU A 113 -12.68 -15.15 0.76
N ASP A 114 -12.10 -15.17 -0.43
CA ASP A 114 -10.73 -15.63 -0.66
C ASP A 114 -10.21 -15.08 -2.00
N LEU A 115 -9.08 -14.37 -1.94
CA LEU A 115 -8.35 -13.92 -3.12
C LEU A 115 -7.16 -14.86 -3.34
N PRO A 116 -7.01 -15.44 -4.54
CA PRO A 116 -6.00 -16.46 -4.81
C PRO A 116 -4.58 -15.86 -4.82
N LEU A 117 -3.94 -15.85 -3.64
CA LEU A 117 -2.60 -15.30 -3.43
C LEU A 117 -1.55 -15.92 -4.37
N ASP A 118 -1.62 -17.24 -4.60
CA ASP A 118 -0.69 -18.00 -5.45
C ASP A 118 -0.80 -17.65 -6.95
N SER A 119 -1.86 -16.96 -7.35
CA SER A 119 -2.09 -16.54 -8.73
C SER A 119 -1.72 -15.06 -8.97
N LEU A 120 -1.23 -14.36 -7.95
CA LEU A 120 -0.77 -12.98 -8.08
C LEU A 120 0.64 -12.90 -8.66
N PRO A 121 0.99 -11.79 -9.34
CA PRO A 121 2.37 -11.49 -9.69
C PRO A 121 3.30 -11.52 -8.47
N GLN A 122 4.56 -11.89 -8.69
CA GLN A 122 5.54 -11.96 -7.61
C GLN A 122 5.67 -10.65 -6.83
N SER A 123 5.55 -9.49 -7.49
CA SER A 123 5.61 -8.19 -6.82
C SER A 123 4.47 -7.95 -5.83
N PHE A 124 3.28 -8.51 -6.10
CA PHE A 124 2.12 -8.38 -5.21
C PHE A 124 2.29 -9.32 -4.03
N VAL A 125 2.78 -10.54 -4.27
CA VAL A 125 3.15 -11.49 -3.21
C VAL A 125 4.22 -10.89 -2.29
N ASP A 126 5.25 -10.27 -2.86
CA ASP A 126 6.30 -9.58 -2.12
C ASP A 126 5.73 -8.40 -1.32
N ALA A 127 4.78 -7.63 -1.88
CA ALA A 127 4.13 -6.53 -1.17
C ALA A 127 3.29 -7.01 0.02
N VAL A 128 2.60 -8.16 -0.12
CA VAL A 128 1.88 -8.81 0.98
C VAL A 128 2.86 -9.23 2.07
N GLU A 129 3.97 -9.87 1.71
CA GLU A 129 4.99 -10.32 2.67
C GLU A 129 5.68 -9.15 3.39
N VAL A 130 6.00 -8.06 2.67
CA VAL A 130 6.53 -6.84 3.29
C VAL A 130 5.52 -6.27 4.28
N SER A 131 4.23 -6.19 3.91
CA SER A 131 3.17 -5.69 4.78
C SER A 131 3.04 -6.53 6.06
N ARG A 132 3.06 -7.86 5.93
CA ARG A 132 3.07 -8.79 7.10
C ARG A 132 4.22 -8.50 8.05
N ARG A 133 5.43 -8.32 7.52
CA ARG A 133 6.64 -8.08 8.34
C ARG A 133 6.68 -6.70 8.97
N LEU A 134 5.94 -5.74 8.41
CA LEU A 134 5.74 -4.42 8.99
C LEU A 134 4.55 -4.38 9.97
N SER A 135 3.90 -5.52 10.23
CA SER A 135 2.68 -5.62 11.05
C SER A 135 1.53 -4.76 10.53
N LEU A 136 1.40 -4.65 9.21
CA LEU A 136 0.30 -3.97 8.53
C LEU A 136 -0.70 -5.03 8.05
N GLU A 137 -1.92 -4.97 8.58
CA GLU A 137 -2.98 -5.92 8.29
C GLU A 137 -3.67 -5.66 6.95
N TYR A 138 -3.46 -4.48 6.38
CA TYR A 138 -4.14 -4.04 5.18
C TYR A 138 -3.15 -3.58 4.10
N LEU A 139 -3.49 -3.85 2.84
CA LEU A 139 -2.73 -3.45 1.67
C LEU A 139 -3.66 -2.91 0.59
N TRP A 140 -3.27 -1.82 -0.06
CA TRP A 140 -3.97 -1.27 -1.22
C TRP A 140 -3.14 -1.48 -2.48
N ILE A 141 -3.77 -2.07 -3.51
CA ILE A 141 -3.21 -2.25 -4.86
C ILE A 141 -4.29 -1.82 -5.84
N ASP A 142 -4.01 -0.83 -6.69
CA ASP A 142 -5.00 -0.24 -7.61
C ASP A 142 -5.75 -1.29 -8.44
N SER A 143 -5.05 -2.23 -9.05
CA SER A 143 -5.61 -3.30 -9.89
C SER A 143 -6.50 -4.29 -9.14
N LEU A 144 -6.33 -4.42 -7.81
CA LEU A 144 -7.11 -5.33 -6.97
C LEU A 144 -8.17 -4.61 -6.11
N CYS A 145 -8.07 -3.30 -5.93
CA CYS A 145 -9.00 -2.51 -5.11
C CYS A 145 -9.95 -1.62 -5.93
N ILE A 146 -9.61 -1.34 -7.19
CA ILE A 146 -10.42 -0.60 -8.15
C ILE A 146 -11.01 -1.58 -9.16
N MET A 147 -12.31 -1.49 -9.42
CA MET A 147 -12.98 -2.35 -10.40
C MET A 147 -12.54 -1.97 -11.81
N GLN A 148 -11.91 -2.91 -12.53
CA GLN A 148 -11.31 -2.65 -13.84
C GLN A 148 -12.26 -2.92 -15.01
N SER A 149 -13.25 -3.79 -14.82
CA SER A 149 -14.22 -4.13 -15.86
C SER A 149 -15.54 -4.64 -15.26
N GLY A 150 -16.57 -4.67 -16.10
CA GLY A 150 -17.93 -5.05 -15.73
C GLY A 150 -18.85 -3.87 -15.43
N PRO A 151 -20.12 -4.12 -15.12
CA PRO A 151 -21.08 -3.06 -14.80
C PRO A 151 -20.63 -2.26 -13.57
N GLY A 152 -20.65 -0.93 -13.66
CA GLY A 152 -20.26 -0.04 -12.55
C GLY A 152 -18.76 0.28 -12.45
N SER A 153 -17.92 -0.29 -13.33
CA SER A 153 -16.47 -0.07 -13.26
C SER A 153 -16.05 1.37 -13.59
N ALA A 154 -16.79 2.06 -14.45
CA ALA A 154 -16.50 3.45 -14.81
C ALA A 154 -16.74 4.40 -13.63
N GLU A 155 -17.86 4.22 -12.93
CA GLU A 155 -18.21 4.99 -11.73
C GLU A 155 -17.25 4.69 -10.58
N ASP A 156 -16.88 3.41 -10.39
CA ASP A 156 -15.91 2.98 -9.40
C ASP A 156 -14.53 3.61 -9.66
N TRP A 157 -14.06 3.54 -10.90
CA TRP A 157 -12.79 4.12 -11.29
C TRP A 157 -12.75 5.64 -11.05
N LEU A 158 -13.82 6.35 -11.38
CA LEU A 158 -13.91 7.80 -11.17
C LEU A 158 -13.80 8.16 -9.68
N GLU A 159 -14.51 7.42 -8.82
CA GLU A 159 -14.45 7.60 -7.36
C GLU A 159 -13.01 7.40 -6.86
N HIS A 160 -12.34 6.32 -7.26
CA HIS A 160 -10.98 6.03 -6.83
C HIS A 160 -9.93 6.99 -7.36
N VAL A 161 -10.08 7.51 -8.58
CA VAL A 161 -9.13 8.50 -9.15
C VAL A 161 -9.18 9.82 -8.40
N ILE A 162 -10.38 10.27 -8.00
CA ILE A 162 -10.56 11.46 -7.18
C ILE A 162 -9.87 11.27 -5.82
N ASP A 163 -10.02 10.08 -5.25
CA ASP A 163 -9.53 9.72 -3.93
C ASP A 163 -8.08 9.23 -3.91
N MET A 164 -7.43 9.05 -5.05
CA MET A 164 -6.10 8.42 -5.14
C MET A 164 -5.04 9.19 -4.34
N ALA A 165 -5.11 10.53 -4.34
CA ALA A 165 -4.23 11.35 -3.51
C ALA A 165 -4.45 11.09 -2.00
N LEU A 166 -5.69 10.83 -1.58
CA LEU A 166 -6.01 10.47 -0.20
C LEU A 166 -5.51 9.07 0.13
N VAL A 167 -5.64 8.09 -0.77
CA VAL A 167 -5.08 6.74 -0.58
C VAL A 167 -3.57 6.81 -0.26
N TYR A 168 -2.80 7.48 -1.12
CA TYR A 168 -1.35 7.53 -0.92
C TYR A 168 -0.93 8.41 0.25
N SER A 169 -1.63 9.51 0.53
CA SER A 169 -1.29 10.38 1.67
C SER A 169 -1.66 9.78 3.03
N ASN A 170 -2.59 8.83 3.05
CA ASN A 170 -3.11 8.22 4.28
C ASN A 170 -2.58 6.81 4.55
N CYS A 171 -1.78 6.25 3.62
CA CYS A 171 -1.08 5.00 3.86
C CYS A 171 0.03 5.17 4.91
N THR A 172 0.30 4.11 5.67
CA THR A 172 1.39 4.10 6.67
C THR A 172 2.76 4.01 5.99
N VAL A 173 2.82 3.23 4.92
CA VAL A 173 4.00 3.12 4.05
C VAL A 173 3.55 2.93 2.61
N ASN A 174 4.32 3.49 1.69
CA ASN A 174 4.21 3.18 0.27
C ASN A 174 5.34 2.22 -0.12
N ILE A 175 4.98 1.08 -0.68
CA ILE A 175 5.89 0.08 -1.25
C ILE A 175 6.01 0.42 -2.74
N SER A 176 7.23 0.67 -3.23
CA SER A 176 7.48 0.92 -4.65
C SER A 176 8.07 -0.31 -5.31
N ALA A 177 7.49 -0.74 -6.43
CA ALA A 177 7.99 -1.83 -7.27
C ALA A 177 8.61 -1.26 -8.56
N ASP A 178 9.79 -0.64 -8.44
CA ASP A 178 10.42 0.14 -9.52
C ASP A 178 11.05 -0.71 -10.65
N CYS A 179 11.44 -1.96 -10.34
CA CYS A 179 12.14 -2.85 -11.27
C CYS A 179 11.42 -4.19 -11.50
N ALA A 180 10.18 -4.32 -11.04
CA ALA A 180 9.40 -5.54 -11.24
C ALA A 180 8.67 -5.50 -12.59
N SER A 181 8.84 -6.54 -13.41
CA SER A 181 7.96 -6.78 -14.55
C SER A 181 6.72 -7.49 -14.06
N ASN A 182 5.59 -6.77 -14.06
CA ASN A 182 4.26 -7.30 -13.75
C ASN A 182 3.50 -7.66 -15.03
#